data_AF-A0A5S8HLY2-F1
#
_entry.id   AF-A0A5S8HLY2-F1
#
_cell.length_a   1.000
_cell.length_b   1.000
_cell.length_c   1.000
_cell.angle_alpha   90.00
_cell.angle_beta   90.00
_cell.angle_gamma   90.00
#
_symmetry.space_group_name_H-M   'P 1'
#
loop_
_entity.id
_entity.type
_entity.pdbx_description
1 polymer ?
#
loop_
_entity_poly.entity_id
_entity_poly.type
_entity_poly.pdbx_seq_one_letter_code
_entity_poly.pdbx_strand_id
1 'polypeptide(L)'
;MKSPWRILVVSPLLLLPLHSSTSRAHDNQPGTIRSDHYTCVGCVLVVSVIEQLAQVHNSTVQASMERLCSYLPEEWVLKTACYMMVHVFGADIIKLFDKDVNADVVCHTLEFCKQEPGQPLCHLYPLPKKYTRSGAGICSLPFLAKICQKIKLAIKNSVPIKDVDSDKYSIFPTLRGYHWRGRDCNDSDKTVYPGRRPDNWDAHRDSNCNGIWGVDPKDGIPYEKKFCEGSQPRGIILLGDSAGAHFHIPPEWLTVSQMSVNSFLNLPTAVTNELDWPQLSGTTGFLDSASKIKENSIYLRLRKRNRCNHRDYQNISKNGASSRNVKSLIESLSRNQLLDHPAIVIYAMIGNDVCNGRKTDPVSAMTTPEQLYANVLKMLEALNSHLPTGSHVILYGLAHGAFLWDTLHSRYHPLGQLNKDVTYTQLYSFLGCLQVSPCPGWMSANETLRALTSERAQQLSETLRKIAASKKFTNFNLFYLDFAFQEVVEEWQKMGGQPWELIEAVDGFHPNEVALLLFADQLWEKVQRQWPDVLGKENPFNPQIEEVFGDQGGH
;
A
#
# COMPACT_ATOMS: atom_id res chain seq x y z
N MET A 1 -20.99 -2.80 51.96
CA MET A 1 -20.51 -1.45 51.56
C MET A 1 -19.00 -1.48 51.38
N LYS A 2 -18.49 -1.33 50.15
CA LYS A 2 -17.16 -0.77 49.80
C LYS A 2 -17.16 -0.55 48.28
N SER A 3 -16.66 0.60 47.85
CA SER A 3 -16.81 1.13 46.49
C SER A 3 -15.67 0.70 45.55
N PRO A 4 -15.96 0.27 44.30
CA PRO A 4 -14.97 0.17 43.24
C PRO A 4 -15.03 1.42 42.33
N TRP A 5 -13.98 2.24 42.36
CA TRP A 5 -13.72 3.27 41.36
C TRP A 5 -12.35 3.00 40.73
N ARG A 6 -12.17 3.35 39.44
CA ARG A 6 -11.00 3.07 38.56
C ARG A 6 -10.97 1.76 37.75
N ILE A 7 -12.00 1.49 36.93
CA ILE A 7 -11.80 0.79 35.64
C ILE A 7 -12.69 1.46 34.59
N LEU A 8 -12.15 2.36 33.77
CA LEU A 8 -12.85 2.91 32.60
C LEU A 8 -11.86 3.32 31.51
N VAL A 9 -12.35 3.28 30.26
CA VAL A 9 -11.70 3.73 29.01
C VAL A 9 -10.61 2.80 28.43
N VAL A 10 -10.99 1.92 27.48
CA VAL A 10 -10.38 1.81 26.12
C VAL A 10 -11.18 0.84 25.19
N SER A 11 -11.93 1.36 24.19
CA SER A 11 -12.70 0.67 23.09
C SER A 11 -13.55 1.71 22.34
N PRO A 12 -13.74 1.77 20.99
CA PRO A 12 -13.53 0.77 19.92
C PRO A 12 -12.84 1.26 18.59
N LEU A 13 -12.79 0.42 17.52
CA LEU A 13 -12.22 0.63 16.16
C LEU A 13 -13.18 0.07 15.06
N LEU A 14 -13.87 0.92 14.27
CA LEU A 14 -14.60 0.50 13.03
C LEU A 14 -15.17 1.66 12.15
N LEU A 15 -14.95 2.93 12.52
CA LEU A 15 -15.39 4.12 11.78
C LEU A 15 -14.20 5.01 11.36
N LEU A 16 -13.14 4.42 10.80
CA LEU A 16 -11.88 5.14 10.52
C LEU A 16 -11.68 5.43 9.02
N PRO A 17 -11.72 6.71 8.61
CA PRO A 17 -11.15 7.17 7.35
C PRO A 17 -9.65 6.88 7.28
N LEU A 18 -9.21 6.18 6.23
CA LEU A 18 -7.80 6.14 5.84
C LEU A 18 -7.35 7.57 5.50
N HIS A 19 -6.59 8.19 6.41
CA HIS A 19 -6.17 9.58 6.27
C HIS A 19 -5.00 9.69 5.28
N SER A 20 -5.28 9.86 3.98
CA SER A 20 -4.33 10.54 3.10
C SER A 20 -4.18 11.98 3.60
N SER A 21 -3.01 12.35 4.12
CA SER A 21 -2.71 13.71 4.56
C SER A 21 -1.92 14.47 3.51
N THR A 22 -2.67 15.11 2.61
CA THR A 22 -2.16 16.22 1.81
C THR A 22 -1.73 17.37 2.73
N SER A 23 -0.70 18.08 2.27
CA SER A 23 0.05 19.09 3.03
C SER A 23 -0.74 20.38 3.24
N ARG A 24 -0.39 21.11 4.31
CA ARG A 24 -0.77 22.51 4.50
C ARG A 24 -0.25 23.35 3.33
N ALA A 25 -1.15 24.04 2.64
CA ALA A 25 -0.94 25.44 2.30
C ALA A 25 -1.73 26.29 3.32
N HIS A 26 -1.38 27.56 3.50
CA HIS A 26 -1.97 28.42 4.53
C HIS A 26 -3.50 28.56 4.38
N ASP A 27 -4.25 28.03 5.35
CA ASP A 27 -5.52 28.63 5.75
C ASP A 27 -5.85 28.32 7.23
N ASN A 28 -6.42 29.30 7.94
CA ASN A 28 -6.52 29.32 9.41
C ASN A 28 -7.93 29.04 9.92
N GLN A 29 -8.42 27.78 9.88
CA GLN A 29 -9.56 27.33 10.70
C GLN A 29 -9.45 25.85 11.16
N PRO A 30 -10.10 25.44 12.29
CA PRO A 30 -9.92 24.12 12.88
C PRO A 30 -10.70 23.02 12.15
N GLY A 31 -10.09 21.83 12.01
CA GLY A 31 -10.63 20.76 11.17
C GLY A 31 -11.71 19.88 11.81
N THR A 32 -12.95 20.00 11.33
CA THR A 32 -14.05 19.03 11.53
C THR A 32 -14.61 18.46 10.22
N ILE A 33 -14.34 19.09 9.07
CA ILE A 33 -14.96 18.77 7.77
C ILE A 33 -14.36 17.51 7.09
N ARG A 34 -13.18 17.07 7.52
CA ARG A 34 -12.35 16.12 6.75
C ARG A 34 -12.69 14.63 6.94
N SER A 35 -13.56 14.28 7.90
CA SER A 35 -13.90 12.89 8.22
C SER A 35 -15.04 12.29 7.38
N ASP A 36 -15.97 13.12 6.92
CA ASP A 36 -17.36 12.66 6.76
C ASP A 36 -17.60 11.85 5.47
N HIS A 37 -16.89 12.16 4.37
CA HIS A 37 -17.11 11.47 3.09
C HIS A 37 -16.56 10.02 3.09
N TYR A 38 -15.48 9.76 3.83
CA TYR A 38 -14.95 8.40 4.02
C TYR A 38 -15.82 7.60 5.01
N THR A 39 -16.41 8.28 6.00
CA THR A 39 -17.40 7.67 6.89
C THR A 39 -18.64 7.22 6.11
N CYS A 40 -19.07 8.00 5.10
CA CYS A 40 -20.13 7.59 4.18
C CYS A 40 -19.78 6.30 3.44
N VAL A 41 -18.60 6.21 2.79
CA VAL A 41 -18.16 4.98 2.12
C VAL A 41 -18.15 3.80 3.10
N GLY A 42 -17.51 3.94 4.26
CA GLY A 42 -17.43 2.89 5.27
C GLY A 42 -18.81 2.41 5.76
N CYS A 43 -19.76 3.32 5.95
CA CYS A 43 -21.14 2.96 6.27
C CYS A 43 -21.78 2.13 5.14
N VAL A 44 -21.71 2.60 3.88
CA VAL A 44 -22.34 1.90 2.76
C VAL A 44 -21.76 0.50 2.59
N LEU A 45 -20.42 0.34 2.65
CA LEU A 45 -19.78 -0.98 2.60
C LEU A 45 -20.33 -1.94 3.69
N VAL A 46 -20.36 -1.50 4.96
CA VAL A 46 -20.78 -2.34 6.09
C VAL A 46 -22.28 -2.67 6.02
N VAL A 47 -23.12 -1.69 5.68
CA VAL A 47 -24.58 -1.88 5.58
C VAL A 47 -24.94 -2.80 4.41
N SER A 48 -24.27 -2.67 3.25
CA SER A 48 -24.40 -3.62 2.13
C SER A 48 -24.01 -5.05 2.52
N VAL A 49 -22.91 -5.23 3.27
CA VAL A 49 -22.50 -6.55 3.76
C VAL A 49 -23.54 -7.16 4.72
N ILE A 50 -24.13 -6.36 5.62
CA ILE A 50 -25.20 -6.83 6.53
C ILE A 50 -26.44 -7.28 5.74
N GLU A 51 -26.84 -6.50 4.73
CA GLU A 51 -27.98 -6.82 3.86
C GLU A 51 -27.75 -8.13 3.10
N GLN A 52 -26.59 -8.28 2.48
CA GLN A 52 -26.27 -9.47 1.69
C GLN A 52 -26.05 -10.72 2.56
N LEU A 53 -25.54 -10.58 3.79
CA LEU A 53 -25.51 -11.68 4.77
C LEU A 53 -26.93 -12.13 5.14
N ALA A 54 -27.90 -11.21 5.23
CA ALA A 54 -29.30 -11.54 5.49
C ALA A 54 -29.89 -12.37 4.33
N GLN A 55 -29.61 -11.95 3.10
CA GLN A 55 -30.02 -12.64 1.87
C GLN A 55 -29.39 -14.04 1.76
N VAL A 56 -28.05 -14.16 1.86
CA VAL A 56 -27.31 -15.43 1.70
C VAL A 56 -27.69 -16.47 2.75
N HIS A 57 -27.98 -16.05 3.98
CA HIS A 57 -28.32 -16.96 5.08
C HIS A 57 -29.80 -17.05 5.40
N ASN A 58 -30.67 -16.39 4.62
CA ASN A 58 -32.12 -16.32 4.85
C ASN A 58 -32.45 -15.99 6.32
N SER A 59 -31.81 -14.95 6.84
CA SER A 59 -31.83 -14.60 8.27
C SER A 59 -32.14 -13.12 8.51
N THR A 60 -32.55 -12.75 9.72
CA THR A 60 -32.90 -11.36 10.03
C THR A 60 -31.66 -10.45 9.99
N VAL A 61 -31.86 -9.16 9.71
CA VAL A 61 -30.81 -8.13 9.75
C VAL A 61 -30.06 -8.14 11.10
N GLN A 62 -30.75 -8.40 12.21
CA GLN A 62 -30.11 -8.57 13.53
C GLN A 62 -29.16 -9.77 13.56
N ALA A 63 -29.61 -10.95 13.10
CA ALA A 63 -28.77 -12.15 13.05
C ALA A 63 -27.57 -11.97 12.11
N SER A 64 -27.72 -11.22 11.02
CA SER A 64 -26.62 -10.86 10.11
C SER A 64 -25.60 -9.92 10.76
N MET A 65 -26.06 -8.92 11.51
CA MET A 65 -25.19 -8.04 12.29
C MET A 65 -24.40 -8.82 13.35
N GLU A 66 -25.07 -9.67 14.13
CA GLU A 66 -24.42 -10.52 15.14
C GLU A 66 -23.42 -11.50 14.52
N ARG A 67 -23.72 -12.04 13.33
CA ARG A 67 -22.84 -12.91 12.55
C ARG A 67 -21.60 -12.18 12.02
N LEU A 68 -21.78 -10.99 11.43
CA LEU A 68 -20.64 -10.18 10.98
C LEU A 68 -19.68 -9.88 12.13
N CYS A 69 -20.22 -9.48 13.29
CA CYS A 69 -19.40 -9.23 14.47
C CYS A 69 -18.74 -10.49 15.04
N SER A 70 -19.35 -11.68 14.90
CA SER A 70 -18.77 -12.94 15.37
C SER A 70 -17.56 -13.37 14.54
N TYR A 71 -17.51 -13.02 13.26
CA TYR A 71 -16.39 -13.30 12.35
C TYR A 71 -15.14 -12.45 12.61
N LEU A 72 -15.29 -11.27 13.24
CA LEU A 72 -14.16 -10.37 13.45
C LEU A 72 -13.19 -10.84 14.55
N PRO A 73 -11.88 -10.53 14.43
CA PRO A 73 -10.88 -10.78 15.47
C PRO A 73 -11.10 -9.94 16.74
N GLU A 74 -10.55 -10.40 17.87
CA GLU A 74 -10.55 -9.64 19.14
C GLU A 74 -9.40 -8.63 19.19
N GLU A 75 -8.33 -8.87 18.43
CA GLU A 75 -7.18 -8.01 18.24
C GLU A 75 -7.60 -6.59 17.82
N TRP A 76 -6.95 -5.60 18.42
CA TRP A 76 -7.28 -4.17 18.25
C TRP A 76 -8.74 -3.80 18.56
N VAL A 77 -9.46 -4.69 19.26
CA VAL A 77 -10.83 -4.50 19.75
C VAL A 77 -11.88 -4.45 18.61
N LEU A 78 -11.60 -5.10 17.48
CA LEU A 78 -12.44 -5.09 16.27
C LEU A 78 -13.82 -5.75 16.49
N LYS A 79 -13.87 -6.95 17.09
CA LYS A 79 -15.11 -7.65 17.46
C LYS A 79 -15.99 -6.83 18.41
N THR A 80 -15.44 -6.33 19.51
CA THR A 80 -16.18 -5.50 20.48
C THR A 80 -16.66 -4.18 19.86
N ALA A 81 -15.88 -3.61 18.94
CA ALA A 81 -16.27 -2.43 18.19
C ALA A 81 -17.52 -2.65 17.34
N CYS A 82 -17.59 -3.78 16.65
CA CYS A 82 -18.75 -4.17 15.86
C CYS A 82 -19.99 -4.32 16.74
N TYR A 83 -19.92 -5.09 17.84
CA TYR A 83 -21.07 -5.23 18.74
C TYR A 83 -21.52 -3.91 19.38
N MET A 84 -20.60 -2.96 19.62
CA MET A 84 -20.96 -1.60 20.07
C MET A 84 -21.72 -0.83 18.97
N MET A 85 -21.26 -0.88 17.72
CA MET A 85 -21.97 -0.28 16.58
C MET A 85 -23.37 -0.88 16.39
N VAL A 86 -23.51 -2.20 16.52
CA VAL A 86 -24.81 -2.89 16.48
C VAL A 86 -25.72 -2.45 17.62
N HIS A 87 -25.20 -2.29 18.84
CA HIS A 87 -25.96 -1.78 19.98
C HIS A 87 -26.45 -0.33 19.77
N VAL A 88 -25.65 0.53 19.12
CA VAL A 88 -26.00 1.95 18.92
C VAL A 88 -26.93 2.16 17.72
N PHE A 89 -26.65 1.52 16.58
CA PHE A 89 -27.33 1.81 15.31
C PHE A 89 -28.23 0.67 14.80
N GLY A 90 -28.09 -0.55 15.33
CA GLY A 90 -28.76 -1.74 14.79
C GLY A 90 -30.28 -1.65 14.78
N ALA A 91 -30.88 -1.06 15.81
CA ALA A 91 -32.33 -0.88 15.88
C ALA A 91 -32.89 0.04 14.77
N ASP A 92 -32.12 1.03 14.31
CA ASP A 92 -32.54 1.93 13.24
C ASP A 92 -32.19 1.37 11.86
N ILE A 93 -31.08 0.63 11.73
CA ILE A 93 -30.76 -0.14 10.52
C ILE A 93 -31.88 -1.15 10.20
N ILE A 94 -32.37 -1.90 11.20
CA ILE A 94 -33.49 -2.85 11.04
C ILE A 94 -34.75 -2.13 10.52
N LYS A 95 -35.20 -1.07 11.21
CA LYS A 95 -36.38 -0.27 10.81
C LYS A 95 -36.28 0.38 9.42
N LEU A 96 -35.07 0.58 8.92
CA LEU A 96 -34.84 1.12 7.59
C LEU A 96 -34.93 0.02 6.53
N PHE A 97 -34.30 -1.14 6.74
CA PHE A 97 -34.46 -2.28 5.83
C PHE A 97 -35.90 -2.82 5.77
N ASP A 98 -36.69 -2.74 6.84
CA ASP A 98 -38.14 -3.02 6.83
C ASP A 98 -38.94 -2.14 5.83
N LYS A 99 -38.33 -1.08 5.27
CA LYS A 99 -38.92 -0.18 4.26
C LYS A 99 -38.40 -0.42 2.84
N ASP A 100 -37.66 -1.49 2.58
CA ASP A 100 -37.13 -1.84 1.25
C ASP A 100 -36.26 -0.72 0.64
N VAL A 101 -35.27 -0.25 1.43
CA VAL A 101 -34.31 0.78 0.99
C VAL A 101 -32.87 0.26 1.01
N ASN A 102 -32.10 0.70 0.01
CA ASN A 102 -30.70 0.32 -0.18
C ASN A 102 -29.77 0.93 0.89
N ALA A 103 -28.59 0.33 1.07
CA ALA A 103 -27.57 0.74 2.03
C ALA A 103 -27.14 2.23 1.97
N ASP A 104 -27.13 2.85 0.79
CA ASP A 104 -26.81 4.28 0.66
C ASP A 104 -27.91 5.19 1.25
N VAL A 105 -29.18 4.87 1.02
CA VAL A 105 -30.33 5.54 1.66
C VAL A 105 -30.29 5.37 3.18
N VAL A 106 -29.91 4.18 3.69
CA VAL A 106 -29.69 3.94 5.12
C VAL A 106 -28.62 4.90 5.66
N CYS A 107 -27.45 4.97 5.01
CA CYS A 107 -26.34 5.79 5.47
C CYS A 107 -26.57 7.31 5.35
N HIS A 108 -27.37 7.77 4.38
CA HIS A 108 -27.86 9.16 4.33
C HIS A 108 -28.90 9.45 5.42
N THR A 109 -29.72 8.47 5.79
CA THR A 109 -30.73 8.63 6.86
C THR A 109 -30.10 8.64 8.25
N LEU A 110 -29.01 7.89 8.45
CA LEU A 110 -28.21 7.85 9.69
C LEU A 110 -27.09 8.92 9.75
N GLU A 111 -27.07 9.87 8.81
CA GLU A 111 -26.10 10.98 8.70
C GLU A 111 -24.61 10.61 8.61
N PHE A 112 -24.28 9.33 8.39
CA PHE A 112 -22.93 8.91 8.00
C PHE A 112 -22.57 9.42 6.60
N CYS A 113 -23.56 9.53 5.72
CA CYS A 113 -23.49 10.27 4.47
C CYS A 113 -24.18 11.63 4.67
N LYS A 114 -23.40 12.71 4.55
CA LYS A 114 -23.91 14.09 4.60
C LYS A 114 -23.95 14.68 3.20
N GLN A 115 -24.95 15.52 2.95
CA GLN A 115 -25.09 16.28 1.73
C GLN A 115 -24.77 17.74 2.04
N GLU A 116 -23.69 18.29 1.49
CA GLU A 116 -23.41 19.73 1.59
C GLU A 116 -24.36 20.53 0.68
N PRO A 117 -24.76 21.76 1.07
CA PRO A 117 -25.59 22.61 0.22
C PRO A 117 -24.98 22.82 -1.18
N GLY A 118 -25.75 22.51 -2.22
CA GLY A 118 -25.31 22.60 -3.62
C GLY A 118 -24.64 21.34 -4.18
N GLN A 119 -24.38 20.30 -3.37
CA GLN A 119 -23.89 19.01 -3.86
C GLN A 119 -25.04 18.04 -4.20
N PRO A 120 -24.91 17.22 -5.26
CA PRO A 120 -25.86 16.17 -5.58
C PRO A 120 -25.88 15.10 -4.48
N LEU A 121 -26.99 14.37 -4.36
CA LEU A 121 -27.08 13.24 -3.45
C LEU A 121 -26.33 12.04 -4.05
N CYS A 122 -25.25 11.61 -3.40
CA CYS A 122 -24.41 10.54 -3.91
C CYS A 122 -25.02 9.17 -3.64
N HIS A 123 -25.25 8.40 -4.71
CA HIS A 123 -25.82 7.06 -4.67
C HIS A 123 -24.87 6.03 -5.26
N LEU A 124 -24.84 4.84 -4.66
CA LEU A 124 -24.18 3.65 -5.20
C LEU A 124 -25.20 2.77 -5.94
N TYR A 125 -26.41 2.68 -5.39
CA TYR A 125 -27.48 1.83 -5.90
C TYR A 125 -28.52 2.63 -6.70
N PRO A 126 -29.21 2.03 -7.68
CA PRO A 126 -30.34 2.66 -8.34
C PRO A 126 -31.44 3.04 -7.33
N LEU A 127 -31.91 4.29 -7.39
CA LEU A 127 -32.94 4.80 -6.48
C LEU A 127 -34.28 4.08 -6.63
N PRO A 128 -34.90 3.59 -5.54
CA PRO A 128 -36.31 3.20 -5.54
C PRO A 128 -37.23 4.37 -5.88
N LYS A 129 -38.34 4.09 -6.57
CA LYS A 129 -39.32 5.13 -6.97
C LYS A 129 -40.14 5.61 -5.77
N LYS A 130 -39.64 6.66 -5.11
CA LYS A 130 -40.17 7.47 -3.99
C LYS A 130 -39.54 7.13 -2.62
N TYR A 131 -38.78 8.09 -2.09
CA TYR A 131 -38.58 8.26 -0.65
C TYR A 131 -38.51 9.75 -0.32
N THR A 132 -39.03 10.16 0.84
CA THR A 132 -38.96 11.54 1.34
C THR A 132 -38.30 11.58 2.72
N ARG A 133 -37.52 12.64 2.94
CA ARG A 133 -36.51 12.74 3.99
C ARG A 133 -37.12 13.13 5.34
N SER A 134 -36.67 12.49 6.42
CA SER A 134 -36.85 12.92 7.82
C SER A 134 -35.52 12.82 8.54
N GLY A 135 -35.03 13.92 9.13
CA GLY A 135 -33.71 13.98 9.76
C GLY A 135 -33.76 14.10 11.28
N ALA A 136 -32.81 13.45 11.94
CA ALA A 136 -32.38 13.73 13.31
C ALA A 136 -30.93 13.23 13.45
N GLY A 137 -30.01 14.13 13.82
CA GLY A 137 -28.58 13.84 13.81
C GLY A 137 -27.94 13.78 15.20
N ILE A 138 -26.82 13.06 15.31
CA ILE A 138 -25.81 13.19 16.38
C ILE A 138 -24.50 12.53 15.96
N CYS A 139 -23.37 13.14 16.31
CA CYS A 139 -22.06 12.49 16.29
C CYS A 139 -21.12 13.12 17.32
N SER A 140 -20.76 12.39 18.39
CA SER A 140 -19.57 12.67 19.23
C SER A 140 -19.33 11.54 20.25
N LEU A 141 -18.55 10.52 19.87
CA LEU A 141 -18.12 9.45 20.79
C LEU A 141 -16.61 9.60 21.14
N PRO A 142 -16.23 9.77 22.43
CA PRO A 142 -14.87 10.18 22.81
C PRO A 142 -13.73 9.21 22.44
N PHE A 143 -14.00 7.95 22.15
CA PHE A 143 -12.94 6.95 22.19
C PHE A 143 -12.04 6.87 20.93
N LEU A 144 -12.60 7.09 19.73
CA LEU A 144 -11.88 6.95 18.45
C LEU A 144 -10.54 7.72 18.41
N ALA A 145 -10.42 8.79 19.21
CA ALA A 145 -9.21 9.61 19.34
C ALA A 145 -7.93 8.83 19.67
N LYS A 146 -7.95 7.82 20.56
CA LYS A 146 -6.71 7.15 21.01
C LYS A 146 -6.10 6.23 19.94
N ILE A 147 -6.95 5.57 19.15
CA ILE A 147 -6.48 4.72 18.03
C ILE A 147 -6.10 5.57 16.83
N CYS A 148 -6.88 6.62 16.54
CA CYS A 148 -6.50 7.67 15.59
C CYS A 148 -5.06 8.15 15.86
N GLN A 149 -4.71 8.40 17.12
CA GLN A 149 -3.41 8.96 17.49
C GLN A 149 -2.23 8.01 17.19
N LYS A 150 -2.36 6.69 17.44
CA LYS A 150 -1.28 5.72 17.14
C LYS A 150 -1.13 5.46 15.65
N ILE A 151 -2.22 5.26 14.92
CA ILE A 151 -2.18 5.05 13.46
C ILE A 151 -1.67 6.31 12.75
N LYS A 152 -2.12 7.51 13.16
CA LYS A 152 -1.59 8.78 12.64
C LYS A 152 -0.11 8.99 12.96
N LEU A 153 0.45 8.37 14.00
CA LEU A 153 1.88 8.48 14.32
C LEU A 153 2.75 7.66 13.37
N ALA A 154 2.38 6.40 13.10
CA ALA A 154 3.04 5.56 12.08
C ALA A 154 2.95 6.21 10.68
N ILE A 155 1.73 6.53 10.24
CA ILE A 155 1.46 7.16 8.93
C ILE A 155 2.22 8.47 8.77
N LYS A 156 2.42 9.27 9.83
CA LYS A 156 3.07 10.57 9.69
C LYS A 156 4.56 10.45 9.38
N ASN A 157 5.27 9.57 10.08
CA ASN A 157 6.73 9.55 10.06
C ASN A 157 7.35 8.44 9.19
N SER A 158 6.58 7.43 8.77
CA SER A 158 7.02 6.35 7.85
C SER A 158 8.29 5.59 8.30
N VAL A 159 8.48 5.50 9.62
CA VAL A 159 9.51 4.73 10.35
C VAL A 159 8.84 3.82 11.39
N PRO A 160 9.48 2.72 11.82
CA PRO A 160 8.85 1.77 12.74
C PRO A 160 8.42 2.42 14.07
N ILE A 161 7.33 1.92 14.66
CA ILE A 161 6.95 2.26 16.06
C ILE A 161 7.76 1.43 17.08
N LYS A 162 8.33 0.30 16.64
CA LYS A 162 9.13 -0.64 17.43
C LYS A 162 10.54 -0.66 16.86
N ASP A 163 11.35 0.25 17.38
CA ASP A 163 12.71 0.55 16.98
C ASP A 163 13.35 1.19 18.23
N VAL A 164 14.16 0.40 18.94
CA VAL A 164 14.69 0.71 20.28
C VAL A 164 15.97 1.53 20.19
N ASP A 165 16.83 1.25 19.21
CA ASP A 165 18.10 1.94 19.02
C ASP A 165 18.06 3.06 17.97
N SER A 166 16.95 3.20 17.24
CA SER A 166 16.67 4.26 16.25
C SER A 166 17.52 4.18 14.98
N ASP A 167 17.65 2.98 14.41
CA ASP A 167 18.28 2.68 13.11
C ASP A 167 17.28 2.63 11.92
N LYS A 168 15.97 2.68 12.21
CA LYS A 168 14.81 2.58 11.31
C LYS A 168 14.43 1.16 10.84
N TYR A 169 15.01 0.11 11.40
CA TYR A 169 14.62 -1.29 11.21
C TYR A 169 13.84 -1.80 12.43
N SER A 170 13.44 -3.08 12.45
CA SER A 170 12.55 -3.60 13.50
C SER A 170 12.52 -5.12 13.59
N ILE A 171 12.31 -5.63 14.80
CA ILE A 171 11.92 -7.03 15.08
C ILE A 171 10.41 -7.31 14.93
N PHE A 172 9.57 -6.28 14.77
CA PHE A 172 8.10 -6.39 14.68
C PHE A 172 7.62 -6.27 13.22
N PRO A 173 6.60 -7.01 12.76
CA PRO A 173 6.23 -7.04 11.34
C PRO A 173 5.62 -5.73 10.82
N THR A 174 4.52 -5.28 11.44
CA THR A 174 3.71 -4.17 10.92
C THR A 174 4.09 -2.82 11.54
N LEU A 175 3.27 -1.78 11.40
CA LEU A 175 3.55 -0.43 11.92
C LEU A 175 4.93 0.10 11.47
N ARG A 176 5.23 -0.10 10.17
CA ARG A 176 6.49 0.25 9.48
C ARG A 176 7.72 -0.59 9.85
N GLY A 177 7.55 -1.73 10.52
CA GLY A 177 8.60 -2.70 10.83
C GLY A 177 8.95 -3.67 9.68
N TYR A 178 9.29 -4.94 9.96
CA TYR A 178 9.96 -5.82 8.99
C TYR A 178 9.12 -6.28 7.78
N HIS A 179 7.81 -6.02 7.72
CA HIS A 179 7.09 -6.14 6.44
C HIS A 179 7.60 -5.12 5.41
N TRP A 180 8.17 -4.01 5.87
CA TRP A 180 8.59 -2.87 5.07
C TRP A 180 10.09 -2.84 4.80
N ARG A 181 10.92 -3.48 5.64
CA ARG A 181 12.38 -3.50 5.54
C ARG A 181 12.92 -4.81 6.08
N GLY A 182 14.18 -5.13 5.82
CA GLY A 182 14.84 -6.26 6.50
C GLY A 182 14.58 -6.28 8.00
N ARG A 183 14.31 -7.46 8.57
CA ARG A 183 14.21 -7.58 10.02
C ARG A 183 15.57 -7.34 10.65
N ASP A 184 15.55 -6.45 11.63
CA ASP A 184 16.69 -6.22 12.50
C ASP A 184 17.04 -7.50 13.28
N CYS A 185 18.34 -7.80 13.36
CA CYS A 185 18.88 -8.91 14.10
C CYS A 185 19.31 -8.53 15.53
N ASN A 186 19.39 -7.25 15.88
CA ASN A 186 19.76 -6.76 17.22
C ASN A 186 19.22 -5.33 17.54
N ASP A 187 17.92 -5.24 17.86
CA ASP A 187 17.14 -4.03 18.27
C ASP A 187 17.58 -3.47 19.63
N SER A 188 18.87 -3.14 19.72
CA SER A 188 19.65 -2.69 20.88
C SER A 188 21.05 -2.19 20.49
N ASP A 189 21.50 -2.37 19.24
CA ASP A 189 22.73 -1.79 18.71
C ASP A 189 22.51 -1.26 17.29
N LYS A 190 22.31 0.06 17.20
CA LYS A 190 22.20 0.86 15.97
C LYS A 190 23.35 0.69 14.96
N THR A 191 24.43 0.00 15.33
CA THR A 191 25.50 -0.39 14.39
C THR A 191 25.32 -1.77 13.77
N VAL A 192 24.18 -2.43 13.97
CA VAL A 192 23.86 -3.77 13.46
C VAL A 192 22.54 -3.72 12.68
N TYR A 193 22.57 -3.73 11.35
CA TYR A 193 21.34 -3.59 10.55
C TYR A 193 21.46 -4.03 9.07
N PRO A 194 20.35 -4.41 8.42
CA PRO A 194 20.32 -4.81 7.00
C PRO A 194 21.08 -3.88 6.04
N GLY A 195 22.03 -4.47 5.31
CA GLY A 195 22.77 -3.80 4.24
C GLY A 195 23.96 -2.93 4.67
N ARG A 196 24.31 -2.95 5.96
CA ARG A 196 25.58 -2.42 6.46
C ARG A 196 26.77 -3.19 5.89
N ARG A 197 27.95 -2.57 5.74
CA ARG A 197 29.20 -3.29 5.45
C ARG A 197 29.69 -3.98 6.73
N PRO A 198 30.17 -5.24 6.65
CA PRO A 198 30.44 -6.05 7.83
C PRO A 198 31.56 -5.51 8.71
N ASP A 199 31.29 -5.48 10.01
CA ASP A 199 32.18 -5.04 11.09
C ASP A 199 33.26 -6.10 11.31
N ASN A 200 34.47 -5.82 10.81
CA ASN A 200 35.61 -6.75 10.85
C ASN A 200 35.31 -8.13 10.22
N TRP A 201 34.52 -8.14 9.14
CA TRP A 201 34.04 -9.36 8.45
C TRP A 201 33.19 -10.29 9.32
N ASP A 202 32.49 -9.73 10.30
CA ASP A 202 31.45 -10.39 11.10
C ASP A 202 31.96 -11.65 11.85
N ALA A 203 33.26 -11.66 12.15
CA ALA A 203 33.96 -12.77 12.79
C ALA A 203 33.43 -13.13 14.21
N HIS A 204 32.68 -12.23 14.85
CA HIS A 204 32.14 -12.41 16.20
C HIS A 204 30.63 -12.18 16.31
N ARG A 205 30.01 -11.50 15.35
CA ARG A 205 28.59 -11.15 15.31
C ARG A 205 28.18 -10.86 13.88
N ASP A 206 26.94 -11.19 13.53
CA ASP A 206 26.28 -10.65 12.35
C ASP A 206 25.94 -9.17 12.61
N SER A 207 26.55 -8.27 11.84
CA SER A 207 26.41 -6.80 11.90
C SER A 207 25.61 -6.22 10.76
N ASN A 208 25.27 -7.02 9.75
CA ASN A 208 24.50 -6.60 8.59
C ASN A 208 23.19 -7.39 8.38
N CYS A 209 22.87 -8.27 9.33
CA CYS A 209 21.69 -9.11 9.42
C CYS A 209 21.46 -10.03 8.21
N ASN A 210 22.51 -10.38 7.47
CA ASN A 210 22.43 -11.31 6.33
C ASN A 210 22.59 -12.79 6.72
N GLY A 211 22.81 -13.09 7.99
CA GLY A 211 22.94 -14.44 8.55
C GLY A 211 24.31 -15.10 8.37
N ILE A 212 25.28 -14.44 7.72
CA ILE A 212 26.62 -14.97 7.42
C ILE A 212 27.62 -14.35 8.40
N TRP A 213 28.07 -15.12 9.40
CA TRP A 213 28.99 -14.60 10.41
C TRP A 213 29.89 -15.71 10.97
N GLY A 214 30.86 -15.34 11.80
CA GLY A 214 31.83 -16.26 12.39
C GLY A 214 33.00 -16.61 11.46
N VAL A 215 33.77 -17.61 11.86
CA VAL A 215 35.05 -17.99 11.23
C VAL A 215 35.05 -19.46 10.84
N ASP A 216 35.50 -19.77 9.62
CA ASP A 216 35.64 -21.16 9.18
C ASP A 216 36.78 -21.84 9.96
N PRO A 217 36.50 -22.89 10.77
CA PRO A 217 37.52 -23.54 11.58
C PRO A 217 38.56 -24.31 10.76
N LYS A 218 38.36 -24.48 9.44
CA LYS A 218 39.30 -25.20 8.57
C LYS A 218 40.51 -24.34 8.15
N ASP A 219 40.32 -23.03 8.00
CA ASP A 219 41.35 -22.11 7.50
C ASP A 219 41.48 -20.80 8.29
N GLY A 220 40.60 -20.54 9.27
CA GLY A 220 40.62 -19.34 10.10
C GLY A 220 40.12 -18.08 9.39
N ILE A 221 39.49 -18.19 8.22
CA ILE A 221 38.97 -17.06 7.46
C ILE A 221 37.51 -16.77 7.89
N PRO A 222 37.14 -15.51 8.18
CA PRO A 222 35.75 -15.15 8.43
C PRO A 222 34.83 -15.53 7.26
N TYR A 223 33.68 -16.14 7.54
CA TYR A 223 32.79 -16.66 6.50
C TYR A 223 32.31 -15.57 5.56
N GLU A 224 31.99 -14.38 6.08
CA GLU A 224 31.57 -13.27 5.23
C GLU A 224 32.69 -12.73 4.35
N LYS A 225 33.94 -12.74 4.83
CA LYS A 225 35.08 -12.47 3.94
C LYS A 225 35.14 -13.49 2.82
N LYS A 226 35.11 -14.78 3.17
CA LYS A 226 35.25 -15.91 2.26
C LYS A 226 34.15 -15.97 1.19
N PHE A 227 32.93 -15.62 1.53
CA PHE A 227 31.75 -15.77 0.67
C PHE A 227 31.23 -14.46 0.06
N CYS A 228 31.52 -13.30 0.65
CA CYS A 228 30.97 -12.01 0.22
C CYS A 228 32.02 -10.98 -0.24
N GLU A 229 33.31 -11.12 0.08
CA GLU A 229 34.36 -10.25 -0.48
C GLU A 229 34.37 -10.36 -2.02
N GLY A 230 34.33 -9.21 -2.70
CA GLY A 230 34.29 -9.14 -4.17
C GLY A 230 32.95 -9.51 -4.82
N SER A 231 31.95 -10.03 -4.08
CA SER A 231 30.62 -10.37 -4.63
C SER A 231 29.74 -9.15 -4.94
N GLN A 232 30.18 -7.96 -4.50
CA GLN A 232 29.49 -6.66 -4.62
C GLN A 232 28.03 -6.67 -4.14
N PRO A 233 27.77 -6.96 -2.84
CA PRO A 233 26.44 -6.90 -2.26
C PRO A 233 25.80 -5.52 -2.44
N ARG A 234 24.48 -5.49 -2.57
CA ARG A 234 23.68 -4.28 -2.74
C ARG A 234 22.23 -4.49 -2.30
N GLY A 235 21.64 -3.43 -1.75
CA GLY A 235 20.25 -3.43 -1.33
C GLY A 235 19.27 -3.08 -2.44
N ILE A 236 17.99 -3.35 -2.22
CA ILE A 236 16.88 -2.87 -3.05
C ILE A 236 15.99 -1.91 -2.26
N ILE A 237 15.86 -0.67 -2.76
CA ILE A 237 15.07 0.38 -2.12
C ILE A 237 13.98 0.82 -3.11
N LEU A 238 12.72 0.77 -2.68
CA LEU A 238 11.59 1.31 -3.43
C LEU A 238 11.18 2.67 -2.86
N LEU A 239 11.23 3.72 -3.67
CA LEU A 239 10.52 4.98 -3.43
C LEU A 239 9.20 4.92 -4.22
N GLY A 240 8.15 4.37 -3.61
CA GLY A 240 6.89 4.05 -4.29
C GLY A 240 5.65 4.74 -3.72
N ASP A 241 4.53 4.57 -4.42
CA ASP A 241 3.20 4.94 -3.94
C ASP A 241 2.42 3.71 -3.43
N SER A 242 1.09 3.79 -3.44
CA SER A 242 0.19 2.70 -3.03
C SER A 242 0.38 1.42 -3.85
N ALA A 243 0.69 1.52 -5.14
CA ALA A 243 0.99 0.33 -5.95
C ALA A 243 2.33 -0.29 -5.54
N GLY A 244 3.33 0.54 -5.27
CA GLY A 244 4.65 0.09 -4.80
C GLY A 244 4.63 -0.57 -3.41
N ALA A 245 3.72 -0.11 -2.54
CA ALA A 245 3.45 -0.72 -1.25
C ALA A 245 2.58 -1.99 -1.34
N HIS A 246 2.01 -2.29 -2.52
CA HIS A 246 0.93 -3.27 -2.72
C HIS A 246 -0.26 -3.00 -1.79
N PHE A 247 -0.92 -1.86 -1.97
CA PHE A 247 -2.23 -1.62 -1.36
C PHE A 247 -3.21 -2.69 -1.83
N HIS A 248 -3.86 -3.39 -0.90
CA HIS A 248 -4.84 -4.44 -1.20
C HIS A 248 -5.88 -4.55 -0.08
N ILE A 249 -7.15 -4.57 -0.48
CA ILE A 249 -8.28 -4.89 0.38
C ILE A 249 -8.80 -6.26 -0.07
N PRO A 250 -8.71 -7.31 0.78
CA PRO A 250 -9.21 -8.64 0.46
C PRO A 250 -10.70 -8.61 0.05
N PRO A 251 -11.08 -9.08 -1.15
CA PRO A 251 -12.48 -9.16 -1.55
C PRO A 251 -13.30 -10.08 -0.64
N GLU A 252 -12.67 -11.02 0.07
CA GLU A 252 -13.27 -11.90 1.07
C GLU A 252 -13.90 -11.12 2.25
N TRP A 253 -13.50 -9.86 2.48
CA TRP A 253 -14.11 -8.98 3.48
C TRP A 253 -15.46 -8.41 3.03
N LEU A 254 -15.78 -8.46 1.73
CA LEU A 254 -16.99 -7.89 1.13
C LEU A 254 -17.88 -8.95 0.44
N THR A 255 -17.30 -10.06 -0.03
CA THR A 255 -18.00 -11.14 -0.73
C THR A 255 -18.67 -12.10 0.28
N VAL A 256 -19.90 -11.79 0.68
CA VAL A 256 -20.65 -12.51 1.73
C VAL A 256 -20.87 -14.00 1.45
N SER A 257 -20.86 -14.44 0.18
CA SER A 257 -21.09 -15.84 -0.21
C SER A 257 -19.97 -16.79 0.21
N GLN A 258 -18.80 -16.24 0.59
CA GLN A 258 -17.63 -16.98 1.06
C GLN A 258 -17.15 -16.49 2.44
N MET A 259 -17.88 -15.55 3.06
CA MET A 259 -17.45 -14.85 4.26
C MET A 259 -17.51 -15.73 5.51
N SER A 260 -16.42 -15.75 6.27
CA SER A 260 -16.27 -16.54 7.50
C SER A 260 -15.28 -15.88 8.46
N VAL A 261 -15.03 -16.51 9.62
CA VAL A 261 -13.95 -16.12 10.54
C VAL A 261 -12.59 -16.03 9.82
N ASN A 262 -12.32 -16.98 8.91
CA ASN A 262 -11.05 -17.04 8.18
C ASN A 262 -10.82 -15.81 7.29
N SER A 263 -11.91 -15.20 6.77
CA SER A 263 -11.84 -14.01 5.92
C SER A 263 -11.18 -12.82 6.64
N PHE A 264 -11.32 -12.71 7.96
CA PHE A 264 -10.87 -11.53 8.73
C PHE A 264 -9.63 -11.76 9.60
N LEU A 265 -9.02 -12.95 9.58
CA LEU A 265 -7.79 -13.23 10.35
C LEU A 265 -6.63 -12.28 10.00
N ASN A 266 -6.62 -11.78 8.76
CA ASN A 266 -5.59 -10.90 8.23
C ASN A 266 -5.87 -9.39 8.42
N LEU A 267 -7.09 -9.02 8.85
CA LEU A 267 -7.52 -7.62 9.06
C LEU A 267 -6.66 -6.84 10.08
N PRO A 268 -6.25 -7.41 11.23
CA PRO A 268 -5.32 -6.76 12.17
C PRO A 268 -3.99 -6.37 11.53
N THR A 269 -3.42 -7.28 10.75
CA THR A 269 -2.14 -7.10 10.05
C THR A 269 -2.29 -6.01 8.99
N ALA A 270 -3.29 -6.12 8.12
CA ALA A 270 -3.56 -5.15 7.07
C ALA A 270 -3.78 -3.73 7.61
N VAL A 271 -4.63 -3.54 8.62
CA VAL A 271 -4.90 -2.21 9.22
C VAL A 271 -3.65 -1.61 9.85
N THR A 272 -2.81 -2.42 10.51
CA THR A 272 -1.54 -1.96 11.09
C THR A 272 -0.42 -1.77 10.06
N ASN A 273 -0.65 -2.20 8.82
CA ASN A 273 0.17 -1.93 7.64
C ASN A 273 -0.45 -0.87 6.71
N GLU A 274 -1.42 -0.07 7.16
CA GLU A 274 -2.03 0.99 6.32
C GLU A 274 -2.83 0.45 5.11
N LEU A 275 -3.19 -0.84 5.14
CA LEU A 275 -3.72 -1.70 4.05
C LEU A 275 -2.73 -2.06 2.94
N ASP A 276 -1.44 -1.86 3.19
CA ASP A 276 -0.35 -2.21 2.29
C ASP A 276 0.23 -3.60 2.60
N TRP A 277 0.71 -4.29 1.57
CA TRP A 277 1.28 -5.63 1.66
C TRP A 277 2.71 -5.66 1.08
N PRO A 278 3.64 -4.81 1.58
CA PRO A 278 4.99 -4.70 1.04
C PRO A 278 5.77 -6.03 1.08
N GLN A 279 5.43 -6.92 2.02
CA GLN A 279 5.97 -8.27 2.16
C GLN A 279 5.51 -9.26 1.06
N LEU A 280 4.54 -8.87 0.23
CA LEU A 280 4.08 -9.57 -0.98
C LEU A 280 4.25 -8.71 -2.26
N SER A 281 4.87 -7.53 -2.16
CA SER A 281 5.00 -6.62 -3.31
C SER A 281 6.01 -7.11 -4.36
N GLY A 282 5.80 -6.71 -5.63
CA GLY A 282 6.72 -7.05 -6.72
C GLY A 282 8.17 -6.58 -6.53
N THR A 283 8.42 -5.51 -5.76
CA THR A 283 9.80 -5.06 -5.51
C THR A 283 10.43 -5.69 -4.28
N THR A 284 9.74 -5.66 -3.14
CA THR A 284 10.33 -6.03 -1.83
C THR A 284 9.69 -7.24 -1.16
N GLY A 285 8.74 -7.91 -1.83
CA GLY A 285 8.07 -9.08 -1.28
C GLY A 285 9.05 -10.18 -0.95
N PHE A 286 8.81 -10.88 0.16
CA PHE A 286 9.71 -11.93 0.66
C PHE A 286 8.95 -13.16 1.20
N LEU A 287 7.63 -13.06 1.38
CA LEU A 287 6.78 -14.21 1.64
C LEU A 287 6.40 -14.90 0.33
N ASP A 288 6.01 -16.17 0.43
CA ASP A 288 5.48 -16.93 -0.71
C ASP A 288 4.23 -16.25 -1.28
N SER A 289 4.18 -16.12 -2.62
CA SER A 289 3.07 -15.44 -3.30
C SER A 289 1.75 -16.21 -3.14
N ALA A 290 0.68 -15.47 -2.82
CA ALA A 290 -0.67 -16.05 -2.73
C ALA A 290 -1.19 -16.49 -4.10
N SER A 291 -0.84 -15.76 -5.17
CA SER A 291 -1.16 -16.08 -6.56
C SER A 291 -0.50 -17.35 -7.11
N LYS A 292 0.59 -17.83 -6.48
CA LYS A 292 1.39 -19.01 -6.88
C LYS A 292 1.96 -18.97 -8.31
N ILE A 293 2.08 -17.79 -8.91
CA ILE A 293 2.87 -17.64 -10.14
C ILE A 293 4.36 -17.88 -9.83
N LYS A 294 5.15 -18.15 -10.87
CA LYS A 294 6.57 -18.54 -10.72
C LYS A 294 7.48 -17.33 -10.45
N GLU A 295 7.00 -16.17 -10.86
CA GLU A 295 7.68 -14.90 -10.87
C GLU A 295 7.81 -14.40 -9.43
N ASN A 296 9.05 -14.14 -9.01
CA ASN A 296 9.36 -13.65 -7.67
C ASN A 296 9.70 -12.16 -7.69
N SER A 297 9.67 -11.53 -6.51
CA SER A 297 10.02 -10.11 -6.35
C SER A 297 11.45 -9.80 -6.77
N ILE A 298 11.72 -8.52 -7.05
CA ILE A 298 13.08 -8.02 -7.35
C ILE A 298 14.04 -8.35 -6.20
N TYR A 299 13.60 -8.20 -4.95
CA TYR A 299 14.37 -8.58 -3.77
C TYR A 299 14.75 -10.07 -3.75
N LEU A 300 13.79 -10.99 -3.93
CA LEU A 300 14.07 -12.43 -3.91
C LEU A 300 14.98 -12.84 -5.07
N ARG A 301 14.85 -12.21 -6.25
CA ARG A 301 15.79 -12.40 -7.37
C ARG A 301 17.19 -11.90 -7.04
N LEU A 302 17.31 -10.75 -6.36
CA LEU A 302 18.59 -10.16 -5.93
C LEU A 302 19.28 -11.00 -4.83
N ARG A 303 18.52 -11.54 -3.86
CA ARG A 303 19.02 -12.53 -2.87
C ARG A 303 19.41 -13.85 -3.52
N LYS A 304 18.64 -14.35 -4.49
CA LYS A 304 18.98 -15.56 -5.24
C LYS A 304 20.27 -15.40 -6.04
N ARG A 305 20.49 -14.22 -6.63
CA ARG A 305 21.70 -13.89 -7.38
C ARG A 305 22.92 -13.79 -6.48
N ASN A 306 22.79 -13.18 -5.30
CA ASN A 306 23.83 -13.14 -4.29
C ASN A 306 23.21 -13.18 -2.88
N ARG A 307 23.42 -14.31 -2.17
CA ARG A 307 22.84 -14.55 -0.83
C ARG A 307 23.33 -13.58 0.24
N CYS A 308 24.46 -12.90 0.04
CA CYS A 308 24.92 -11.81 0.91
C CYS A 308 23.96 -10.60 0.93
N ASN A 309 23.01 -10.51 -0.01
CA ASN A 309 21.94 -9.50 -0.03
C ASN A 309 20.72 -9.90 0.83
N HIS A 310 20.81 -10.94 1.67
CA HIS A 310 19.71 -11.31 2.56
C HIS A 310 19.33 -10.15 3.49
N ARG A 311 18.03 -10.00 3.73
CA ARG A 311 17.35 -8.88 4.40
C ARG A 311 17.57 -7.47 3.83
N ASP A 312 18.45 -7.23 2.86
CA ASP A 312 18.74 -5.88 2.36
C ASP A 312 17.66 -5.33 1.37
N TYR A 313 16.45 -5.13 1.89
CA TYR A 313 15.32 -4.48 1.21
C TYR A 313 14.73 -3.34 2.05
N GLN A 314 14.22 -2.31 1.39
CA GLN A 314 13.46 -1.21 2.00
C GLN A 314 12.32 -0.74 1.08
N ASN A 315 11.07 -0.97 1.48
CA ASN A 315 9.87 -0.43 0.86
C ASN A 315 9.54 0.93 1.47
N ILE A 316 10.14 1.99 0.92
CA ILE A 316 9.98 3.38 1.34
C ILE A 316 8.81 4.01 0.56
N SER A 317 7.66 3.34 0.60
CA SER A 317 6.44 3.71 -0.14
C SER A 317 5.31 4.19 0.76
N LYS A 318 4.33 4.91 0.19
CA LYS A 318 3.19 5.43 0.95
C LYS A 318 1.95 5.70 0.10
N ASN A 319 0.79 5.38 0.66
CA ASN A 319 -0.51 5.72 0.09
C ASN A 319 -0.64 7.24 -0.15
N GLY A 320 -0.79 7.62 -1.43
CA GLY A 320 -0.82 9.01 -1.88
C GLY A 320 0.55 9.68 -2.09
N ALA A 321 1.65 8.91 -2.16
CA ALA A 321 2.96 9.45 -2.53
C ALA A 321 2.99 9.93 -3.99
N SER A 322 3.61 11.08 -4.23
CA SER A 322 3.86 11.65 -5.55
C SER A 322 5.17 12.45 -5.51
N SER A 323 5.68 12.87 -6.67
CA SER A 323 6.84 13.78 -6.76
C SER A 323 6.75 14.97 -5.79
N ARG A 324 5.53 15.48 -5.55
CA ARG A 324 5.25 16.64 -4.70
C ARG A 324 5.52 16.42 -3.20
N ASN A 325 5.54 15.16 -2.75
CA ASN A 325 5.71 14.81 -1.33
C ASN A 325 6.80 13.76 -1.05
N VAL A 326 7.47 13.24 -2.09
CA VAL A 326 8.55 12.23 -2.00
C VAL A 326 9.68 12.64 -1.05
N LYS A 327 9.94 13.94 -0.83
CA LYS A 327 10.93 14.41 0.17
C LYS A 327 10.73 13.77 1.55
N SER A 328 9.47 13.63 1.99
CA SER A 328 9.14 13.04 3.29
C SER A 328 9.44 11.53 3.37
N LEU A 329 9.52 10.85 2.22
CA LEU A 329 9.92 9.44 2.13
C LEU A 329 11.45 9.30 2.19
N ILE A 330 12.19 10.20 1.53
CA ILE A 330 13.67 10.21 1.59
C ILE A 330 14.16 10.36 3.04
N GLU A 331 13.47 11.16 3.86
CA GLU A 331 13.79 11.32 5.29
C GLU A 331 13.65 10.00 6.09
N SER A 332 12.81 9.05 5.66
CA SER A 332 12.66 7.74 6.29
C SER A 332 13.58 6.65 5.71
N LEU A 333 14.24 6.86 4.57
CA LEU A 333 15.24 5.95 3.98
C LEU A 333 16.40 5.71 4.98
N SER A 334 16.88 4.48 5.11
CA SER A 334 18.07 4.16 5.94
C SER A 334 19.22 3.72 5.06
N ARG A 335 20.15 4.64 4.76
CA ARG A 335 21.43 4.29 4.13
C ARG A 335 22.50 5.30 4.51
N ASN A 336 23.63 4.81 4.98
CA ASN A 336 24.82 5.57 5.31
C ASN A 336 25.83 5.48 4.16
N GLN A 337 26.17 6.62 3.57
CA GLN A 337 27.05 6.75 2.41
C GLN A 337 28.43 6.07 2.55
N LEU A 338 28.97 5.92 3.77
CA LEU A 338 30.32 5.38 4.01
C LEU A 338 30.30 3.96 4.60
N LEU A 339 29.29 3.67 5.42
CA LEU A 339 29.22 2.44 6.21
C LEU A 339 28.39 1.33 5.55
N ASP A 340 27.54 1.65 4.58
CA ASP A 340 26.61 0.68 3.99
C ASP A 340 27.01 0.25 2.58
N HIS A 341 26.46 -0.87 2.13
CA HIS A 341 26.59 -1.30 0.75
C HIS A 341 25.81 -0.37 -0.20
N PRO A 342 26.20 -0.26 -1.48
CA PRO A 342 25.39 0.42 -2.48
C PRO A 342 23.95 -0.11 -2.56
N ALA A 343 23.06 0.64 -3.21
CA ALA A 343 21.67 0.22 -3.39
C ALA A 343 21.18 0.44 -4.83
N ILE A 344 20.27 -0.42 -5.28
CA ILE A 344 19.38 -0.16 -6.40
C ILE A 344 18.16 0.57 -5.84
N VAL A 345 17.92 1.81 -6.26
CA VAL A 345 16.76 2.60 -5.86
C VAL A 345 15.80 2.72 -7.04
N ILE A 346 14.56 2.25 -6.87
CA ILE A 346 13.50 2.38 -7.88
C ILE A 346 12.58 3.53 -7.45
N TYR A 347 12.47 4.57 -8.27
CA TYR A 347 11.48 5.63 -8.12
C TYR A 347 10.22 5.26 -8.92
N ALA A 348 9.14 4.98 -8.22
CA ALA A 348 7.87 4.48 -8.78
C ALA A 348 6.68 5.29 -8.25
N MET A 349 6.66 6.59 -8.53
CA MET A 349 5.50 7.48 -8.31
C MET A 349 4.56 7.38 -9.52
N ILE A 350 3.90 6.23 -9.71
CA ILE A 350 3.31 5.86 -11.00
C ILE A 350 1.94 6.49 -11.29
N GLY A 351 1.23 6.98 -10.25
CA GLY A 351 -0.15 7.50 -10.41
C GLY A 351 -0.43 8.90 -9.84
N ASN A 352 -0.06 9.18 -8.58
CA ASN A 352 -0.65 10.31 -7.83
C ASN A 352 -0.29 11.73 -8.35
N ASP A 353 0.69 11.87 -9.24
CA ASP A 353 0.97 13.14 -9.91
C ASP A 353 -0.13 13.51 -10.94
N VAL A 354 -0.88 12.53 -11.47
CA VAL A 354 -2.10 12.74 -12.29
C VAL A 354 -3.39 12.35 -11.55
N CYS A 355 -3.34 11.36 -10.66
CA CYS A 355 -4.49 10.90 -9.86
C CYS A 355 -4.72 11.78 -8.64
N ASN A 356 -5.35 12.93 -8.83
CA ASN A 356 -5.64 13.91 -7.78
C ASN A 356 -6.83 14.83 -8.17
N GLY A 357 -6.92 16.04 -7.59
CA GLY A 357 -7.98 17.00 -7.92
C GLY A 357 -9.39 16.62 -7.47
N ARG A 358 -9.53 15.81 -6.41
CA ARG A 358 -10.83 15.26 -5.93
C ARG A 358 -11.94 16.29 -5.65
N LYS A 359 -11.59 17.56 -5.45
CA LYS A 359 -12.52 18.67 -5.13
C LYS A 359 -12.52 19.80 -6.17
N THR A 360 -11.78 19.64 -7.26
CA THR A 360 -11.53 20.67 -8.27
C THR A 360 -11.66 20.05 -9.66
N ASP A 361 -11.41 20.81 -10.73
CA ASP A 361 -11.08 20.18 -12.00
C ASP A 361 -9.80 19.32 -11.83
N PRO A 362 -9.80 18.02 -12.18
CA PRO A 362 -8.62 17.18 -12.02
C PRO A 362 -7.43 17.62 -12.86
N VAL A 363 -7.65 18.10 -14.10
CA VAL A 363 -6.57 18.44 -15.05
C VAL A 363 -5.71 19.60 -14.53
N SER A 364 -6.34 20.62 -13.95
CA SER A 364 -5.68 21.76 -13.31
C SER A 364 -4.87 21.39 -12.06
N ALA A 365 -5.21 20.29 -11.38
CA ALA A 365 -4.54 19.83 -10.17
C ALA A 365 -3.35 18.88 -10.43
N MET A 366 -3.24 18.32 -11.65
CA MET A 366 -2.14 17.43 -12.02
C MET A 366 -0.81 18.17 -12.02
N THR A 367 0.25 17.52 -11.52
CA THR A 367 1.63 18.02 -11.54
C THR A 367 2.03 18.36 -12.99
N THR A 368 2.64 19.52 -13.22
CA THR A 368 3.16 19.89 -14.55
C THR A 368 4.55 19.30 -14.81
N PRO A 369 5.01 19.18 -16.06
CA PRO A 369 6.37 18.75 -16.38
C PRO A 369 7.46 19.53 -15.62
N GLU A 370 7.31 20.84 -15.48
CA GLU A 370 8.27 21.72 -14.82
C GLU A 370 8.30 21.47 -13.30
N GLN A 371 7.12 21.26 -12.69
CA GLN A 371 6.99 20.90 -11.28
C GLN A 371 7.60 19.52 -11.01
N LEU A 372 7.30 18.52 -11.85
CA LEU A 372 7.89 17.18 -11.74
C LEU A 372 9.41 17.24 -11.85
N TYR A 373 9.93 18.01 -12.82
CA TYR A 373 11.37 18.19 -13.02
C TYR A 373 12.06 18.76 -11.77
N ALA A 374 11.50 19.84 -11.20
CA ALA A 374 12.04 20.45 -9.98
C ALA A 374 11.97 19.50 -8.76
N ASN A 375 10.85 18.76 -8.61
CA ASN A 375 10.66 17.80 -7.53
C ASN A 375 11.65 16.63 -7.63
N VAL A 376 11.81 16.05 -8.82
CA VAL A 376 12.66 14.88 -9.07
C VAL A 376 14.14 15.25 -8.97
N LEU A 377 14.59 16.41 -9.48
CA LEU A 377 15.97 16.86 -9.27
C LEU A 377 16.31 16.98 -7.78
N LYS A 378 15.44 17.63 -7.00
CA LYS A 378 15.65 17.80 -5.55
C LYS A 378 15.68 16.46 -4.80
N MET A 379 14.93 15.47 -5.27
CA MET A 379 14.97 14.11 -4.74
C MET A 379 16.30 13.41 -5.11
N LEU A 380 16.76 13.52 -6.35
CA LEU A 380 18.03 12.93 -6.80
C LEU A 380 19.26 13.57 -6.14
N GLU A 381 19.24 14.88 -5.91
CA GLU A 381 20.26 15.60 -5.12
C GLU A 381 20.32 15.08 -3.68
N ALA A 382 19.16 14.88 -3.04
CA ALA A 382 19.09 14.30 -1.70
C ALA A 382 19.56 12.83 -1.69
N LEU A 383 19.20 12.02 -2.68
CA LEU A 383 19.75 10.65 -2.80
C LEU A 383 21.27 10.66 -2.98
N ASN A 384 21.83 11.61 -3.72
CA ASN A 384 23.28 11.68 -3.96
C ASN A 384 24.07 11.98 -2.68
N SER A 385 23.47 12.63 -1.67
CA SER A 385 24.10 12.84 -0.37
C SER A 385 23.92 11.69 0.63
N HIS A 386 23.05 10.71 0.35
CA HIS A 386 22.79 9.57 1.26
C HIS A 386 23.33 8.24 0.73
N LEU A 387 23.26 8.01 -0.58
CA LEU A 387 23.65 6.74 -1.18
C LEU A 387 25.18 6.56 -1.22
N PRO A 388 25.71 5.36 -0.90
CA PRO A 388 27.09 4.99 -1.16
C PRO A 388 27.44 5.02 -2.65
N THR A 389 28.70 5.33 -2.95
CA THR A 389 29.22 5.33 -4.33
C THR A 389 29.07 3.96 -4.99
N GLY A 390 28.61 3.93 -6.24
CA GLY A 390 28.32 2.70 -6.98
C GLY A 390 26.86 2.24 -6.84
N SER A 391 25.98 3.09 -6.32
CA SER A 391 24.53 2.84 -6.31
C SER A 391 23.92 3.04 -7.71
N HIS A 392 22.66 2.65 -7.87
CA HIS A 392 21.92 2.78 -9.12
C HIS A 392 20.53 3.34 -8.84
N VAL A 393 20.05 4.31 -9.61
CA VAL A 393 18.70 4.86 -9.49
C VAL A 393 17.95 4.65 -10.80
N ILE A 394 16.77 4.05 -10.74
CA ILE A 394 15.89 3.80 -11.89
C ILE A 394 14.63 4.66 -11.72
N LEU A 395 14.40 5.60 -12.64
CA LEU A 395 13.16 6.35 -12.72
C LEU A 395 12.14 5.53 -13.54
N TYR A 396 11.02 5.16 -12.92
CA TYR A 396 9.95 4.44 -13.60
C TYR A 396 8.90 5.44 -14.12
N GLY A 397 8.43 5.22 -15.35
CA GLY A 397 7.36 6.02 -15.96
C GLY A 397 6.04 5.96 -15.19
N LEU A 398 5.13 6.88 -15.50
CA LEU A 398 3.77 6.85 -14.99
C LEU A 398 2.92 5.84 -15.78
N ALA A 399 1.88 5.32 -15.11
CA ALA A 399 0.97 4.35 -15.70
C ALA A 399 0.09 4.93 -16.83
N HIS A 400 -0.36 4.08 -17.74
CA HIS A 400 -1.39 4.43 -18.74
C HIS A 400 -2.76 3.92 -18.29
N GLY A 401 -3.35 4.59 -17.28
CA GLY A 401 -4.52 4.09 -16.55
C GLY A 401 -5.86 4.11 -17.29
N ALA A 402 -5.94 4.53 -18.56
CA ALA A 402 -7.19 4.47 -19.34
C ALA A 402 -7.76 3.03 -19.40
N PHE A 403 -6.87 2.05 -19.48
CA PHE A 403 -7.15 0.62 -19.43
C PHE A 403 -8.05 0.19 -18.26
N LEU A 404 -7.98 0.87 -17.10
CA LEU A 404 -8.80 0.56 -15.93
C LEU A 404 -10.30 0.69 -16.22
N TRP A 405 -10.68 1.75 -16.94
CA TRP A 405 -12.07 1.96 -17.34
C TRP A 405 -12.48 0.89 -18.37
N ASP A 406 -11.71 0.78 -19.45
CA ASP A 406 -12.03 -0.09 -20.59
C ASP A 406 -12.17 -1.57 -20.17
N THR A 407 -11.42 -1.98 -19.13
CA THR A 407 -11.40 -3.35 -18.60
C THR A 407 -12.46 -3.63 -17.52
N LEU A 408 -12.82 -2.63 -16.70
CA LEU A 408 -13.67 -2.85 -15.52
C LEU A 408 -15.07 -2.26 -15.62
N HIS A 409 -15.31 -1.21 -16.42
CA HIS A 409 -16.50 -0.35 -16.27
C HIS A 409 -17.85 -1.11 -16.25
N SER A 410 -17.97 -2.20 -17.03
CA SER A 410 -19.16 -3.04 -17.17
C SER A 410 -19.17 -4.29 -16.28
N ARG A 411 -18.07 -4.57 -15.57
CA ARG A 411 -17.95 -5.71 -14.64
C ARG A 411 -18.59 -5.37 -13.28
N TYR A 412 -19.03 -6.38 -12.56
CA TYR A 412 -19.51 -6.23 -11.20
C TYR A 412 -18.34 -6.13 -10.21
N HIS A 413 -18.38 -5.10 -9.36
CA HIS A 413 -17.55 -4.99 -8.16
C HIS A 413 -17.91 -6.12 -7.17
N PRO A 414 -17.03 -6.58 -6.26
CA PRO A 414 -17.35 -7.60 -5.25
C PRO A 414 -18.71 -7.41 -4.54
N LEU A 415 -19.05 -6.19 -4.11
CA LEU A 415 -20.36 -5.91 -3.51
C LEU A 415 -21.53 -6.11 -4.47
N GLY A 416 -21.32 -5.97 -5.78
CA GLY A 416 -22.34 -6.16 -6.80
C GLY A 416 -22.46 -7.59 -7.33
N GLN A 417 -21.63 -8.53 -6.88
CA GLN A 417 -21.59 -9.88 -7.47
C GLN A 417 -22.81 -10.73 -7.12
N LEU A 418 -23.36 -10.59 -5.91
CA LEU A 418 -24.51 -11.37 -5.45
C LEU A 418 -25.77 -11.04 -6.26
N ASN A 419 -26.09 -9.74 -6.35
CA ASN A 419 -27.36 -9.24 -6.90
C ASN A 419 -27.23 -8.65 -8.32
N LYS A 420 -26.01 -8.54 -8.87
CA LYS A 420 -25.72 -7.96 -10.19
C LYS A 420 -26.17 -6.51 -10.31
N ASP A 421 -25.94 -5.74 -9.25
CA ASP A 421 -26.51 -4.41 -8.99
C ASP A 421 -25.45 -3.29 -8.82
N VAL A 422 -24.18 -3.62 -8.60
CA VAL A 422 -23.06 -2.66 -8.51
C VAL A 422 -21.94 -2.99 -9.52
N THR A 423 -21.89 -2.23 -10.60
CA THR A 423 -20.76 -2.20 -11.55
C THR A 423 -19.64 -1.25 -11.11
N TYR A 424 -18.43 -1.40 -11.65
CA TYR A 424 -17.37 -0.40 -11.42
C TYR A 424 -17.76 1.00 -11.94
N THR A 425 -18.59 1.11 -12.98
CA THR A 425 -19.17 2.41 -13.40
C THR A 425 -19.91 3.10 -12.25
N GLN A 426 -20.72 2.35 -11.50
CA GLN A 426 -21.46 2.89 -10.36
C GLN A 426 -20.51 3.22 -9.19
N LEU A 427 -19.55 2.35 -8.89
CA LEU A 427 -18.53 2.62 -7.87
C LEU A 427 -17.76 3.92 -8.16
N TYR A 428 -17.26 4.08 -9.38
CA TYR A 428 -16.49 5.26 -9.77
C TYR A 428 -17.34 6.54 -9.72
N SER A 429 -18.60 6.45 -10.13
CA SER A 429 -19.56 7.56 -10.02
C SER A 429 -19.83 7.95 -8.56
N PHE A 430 -20.01 6.96 -7.68
CA PHE A 430 -20.24 7.15 -6.25
C PHE A 430 -19.02 7.79 -5.56
N LEU A 431 -17.82 7.22 -5.76
CA LEU A 431 -16.57 7.74 -5.20
C LEU A 431 -16.20 9.13 -5.77
N GLY A 432 -16.53 9.39 -7.04
CA GLY A 432 -16.37 10.70 -7.68
C GLY A 432 -17.30 11.74 -7.07
N CYS A 433 -18.59 11.42 -6.92
CA CYS A 433 -19.58 12.28 -6.26
C CYS A 433 -19.17 12.63 -4.83
N LEU A 434 -18.72 11.63 -4.05
CA LEU A 434 -18.22 11.82 -2.70
C LEU A 434 -16.83 12.50 -2.61
N GLN A 435 -16.20 12.90 -3.72
CA GLN A 435 -14.87 13.54 -3.72
C GLN A 435 -13.78 12.69 -3.03
N VAL A 436 -13.89 11.35 -3.10
CA VAL A 436 -12.96 10.39 -2.48
C VAL A 436 -12.32 9.43 -3.48
N SER A 437 -12.73 9.45 -4.76
CA SER A 437 -12.11 8.66 -5.84
C SER A 437 -10.58 8.79 -5.82
N PRO A 438 -9.83 7.66 -5.85
CA PRO A 438 -8.38 7.71 -5.80
C PRO A 438 -7.80 8.35 -7.07
N CYS A 439 -8.42 8.14 -8.23
CA CYS A 439 -8.04 8.77 -9.50
C CYS A 439 -9.23 9.30 -10.31
N PRO A 440 -9.74 10.52 -10.01
CA PRO A 440 -10.87 11.12 -10.73
C PRO A 440 -10.67 11.28 -12.25
N GLY A 441 -9.41 11.31 -12.70
CA GLY A 441 -9.05 11.39 -14.12
C GLY A 441 -9.36 10.11 -14.91
N TRP A 442 -8.78 8.97 -14.50
CA TRP A 442 -8.96 7.69 -15.18
C TRP A 442 -10.24 6.93 -14.77
N MET A 443 -10.65 7.03 -13.50
CA MET A 443 -11.86 6.36 -12.98
C MET A 443 -13.09 7.23 -13.26
N SER A 444 -13.36 7.49 -14.54
CA SER A 444 -14.41 8.40 -14.99
C SER A 444 -15.02 7.94 -16.31
N ALA A 445 -16.34 8.08 -16.44
CA ALA A 445 -17.05 7.83 -17.70
C ALA A 445 -16.65 8.82 -18.81
N ASN A 446 -16.14 10.00 -18.44
CA ASN A 446 -15.70 11.03 -19.39
C ASN A 446 -14.39 10.61 -20.07
N GLU A 447 -14.49 10.12 -21.30
CA GLU A 447 -13.37 9.66 -22.13
C GLU A 447 -12.34 10.77 -22.40
N THR A 448 -12.79 12.00 -22.65
CA THR A 448 -11.89 13.16 -22.83
C THR A 448 -11.05 13.41 -21.58
N LEU A 449 -11.63 13.26 -20.39
CA LEU A 449 -10.89 13.38 -19.13
C LEU A 449 -9.89 12.23 -18.95
N ARG A 450 -10.26 10.99 -19.29
CA ARG A 450 -9.32 9.84 -19.27
C ARG A 450 -8.14 10.09 -20.22
N ALA A 451 -8.41 10.58 -21.44
CA ALA A 451 -7.40 10.90 -22.45
C ALA A 451 -6.45 12.01 -21.99
N LEU A 452 -6.95 13.12 -21.45
CA LEU A 452 -6.13 14.21 -20.90
C LEU A 452 -5.27 13.74 -19.71
N THR A 453 -5.79 12.82 -18.89
CA THR A 453 -5.03 12.21 -17.78
C THR A 453 -3.87 11.36 -18.30
N SER A 454 -4.11 10.52 -19.32
CA SER A 454 -3.07 9.74 -19.98
C SER A 454 -2.05 10.59 -20.73
N GLU A 455 -2.48 11.67 -21.40
CA GLU A 455 -1.59 12.62 -22.07
C GLU A 455 -0.64 13.27 -21.06
N ARG A 456 -1.16 13.76 -19.92
CA ARG A 456 -0.30 14.30 -18.86
C ARG A 456 0.64 13.23 -18.32
N ALA A 457 0.18 12.00 -18.08
CA ALA A 457 1.04 10.91 -17.63
C ALA A 457 2.21 10.67 -18.61
N GLN A 458 1.94 10.68 -19.92
CA GLN A 458 2.97 10.56 -20.95
C GLN A 458 3.97 11.74 -20.94
N GLN A 459 3.49 12.99 -20.81
CA GLN A 459 4.35 14.18 -20.67
C GLN A 459 5.28 14.10 -19.44
N LEU A 460 4.76 13.57 -18.33
CA LEU A 460 5.51 13.36 -17.10
C LEU A 460 6.54 12.23 -17.23
N SER A 461 6.18 11.09 -17.85
CA SER A 461 7.12 10.01 -18.21
C SER A 461 8.27 10.51 -19.11
N GLU A 462 7.96 11.34 -20.12
CA GLU A 462 8.96 12.00 -20.97
C GLU A 462 9.92 12.89 -20.17
N THR A 463 9.41 13.55 -19.14
CA THR A 463 10.22 14.40 -18.25
C THR A 463 11.21 13.56 -17.43
N LEU A 464 10.77 12.41 -16.90
CA LEU A 464 11.65 11.46 -16.20
C LEU A 464 12.74 10.91 -17.15
N ARG A 465 12.37 10.54 -18.37
CA ARG A 465 13.31 10.09 -19.41
C ARG A 465 14.36 11.15 -19.74
N LYS A 466 13.94 12.40 -19.94
CA LYS A 466 14.84 13.55 -20.15
C LYS A 466 15.79 13.80 -18.97
N ILE A 467 15.33 13.62 -17.73
CA ILE A 467 16.18 13.75 -16.54
C ILE A 467 17.25 12.65 -16.53
N ALA A 468 16.87 11.39 -16.71
CA ALA A 468 17.81 10.27 -16.75
C ALA A 468 18.87 10.39 -17.86
N ALA A 469 18.47 10.87 -19.04
CA ALA A 469 19.39 11.05 -20.17
C ALA A 469 20.36 12.24 -20.02
N SER A 470 20.01 13.27 -19.23
CA SER A 470 20.74 14.55 -19.19
C SER A 470 21.45 14.86 -17.87
N LYS A 471 21.14 14.16 -16.78
CA LYS A 471 21.67 14.43 -15.44
C LYS A 471 22.64 13.35 -15.00
N LYS A 472 23.69 13.77 -14.29
CA LYS A 472 24.72 12.90 -13.72
C LYS A 472 24.91 13.23 -12.26
N PHE A 473 25.14 12.20 -11.46
CA PHE A 473 25.35 12.26 -10.02
C PHE A 473 26.64 11.51 -9.70
N THR A 474 27.26 11.82 -8.56
CA THR A 474 28.59 11.28 -8.21
C THR A 474 28.51 9.89 -7.60
N ASN A 475 27.44 9.59 -6.87
CA ASN A 475 27.32 8.34 -6.12
C ASN A 475 26.47 7.27 -6.80
N PHE A 476 25.72 7.62 -7.84
CA PHE A 476 24.90 6.66 -8.57
C PHE A 476 24.80 6.92 -10.08
N ASN A 477 24.60 5.84 -10.83
CA ASN A 477 24.16 5.91 -12.23
C ASN A 477 22.63 6.02 -12.27
N LEU A 478 22.12 6.83 -13.20
CA LEU A 478 20.69 7.13 -13.34
C LEU A 478 20.14 6.52 -14.64
N PHE A 479 19.01 5.83 -14.53
CA PHE A 479 18.34 5.13 -15.62
C PHE A 479 16.86 5.50 -15.69
N TYR A 480 16.21 5.19 -16.82
CA TYR A 480 14.77 5.34 -16.99
C TYR A 480 14.18 4.09 -17.64
N LEU A 481 13.02 3.64 -17.15
CA LEU A 481 12.22 2.58 -17.76
C LEU A 481 10.77 3.04 -17.89
N ASP A 482 10.15 2.74 -19.04
CA ASP A 482 8.72 2.95 -19.25
C ASP A 482 7.88 1.96 -18.42
N PHE A 483 6.74 2.43 -17.92
CA PHE A 483 5.74 1.59 -17.25
C PHE A 483 4.91 0.84 -18.32
N ALA A 484 5.46 -0.26 -18.80
CA ALA A 484 4.95 -1.00 -19.96
C ALA A 484 3.75 -1.91 -19.62
N PHE A 485 2.65 -1.34 -19.11
CA PHE A 485 1.46 -2.12 -18.70
C PHE A 485 0.90 -3.00 -19.83
N GLN A 486 0.98 -2.54 -21.08
CA GLN A 486 0.59 -3.32 -22.26
C GLN A 486 1.41 -4.62 -22.42
N GLU A 487 2.72 -4.58 -22.15
CA GLU A 487 3.56 -5.79 -22.21
C GLU A 487 3.13 -6.80 -21.13
N VAL A 488 2.80 -6.34 -19.91
CA VAL A 488 2.27 -7.18 -18.81
C VAL A 488 0.91 -7.80 -19.16
N VAL A 489 0.00 -7.05 -19.79
CA VAL A 489 -1.28 -7.58 -20.27
C VAL A 489 -1.08 -8.68 -21.31
N GLU A 490 -0.22 -8.45 -22.29
CA GLU A 490 0.09 -9.44 -23.34
C GLU A 490 0.78 -10.69 -22.78
N GLU A 491 1.60 -10.54 -21.74
CA GLU A 491 2.21 -11.66 -21.03
C GLU A 491 1.18 -12.48 -20.26
N TRP A 492 0.31 -11.83 -19.49
CA TRP A 492 -0.78 -12.49 -18.77
C TRP A 492 -1.75 -13.22 -19.70
N GLN A 493 -2.09 -12.62 -20.85
CA GLN A 493 -2.89 -13.25 -21.89
C GLN A 493 -2.22 -14.50 -22.49
N LYS A 494 -0.89 -14.52 -22.64
CA LYS A 494 -0.14 -15.72 -23.07
C LYS A 494 -0.18 -16.84 -22.02
N MET A 495 -0.34 -16.50 -20.74
CA MET A 495 -0.59 -17.46 -19.65
C MET A 495 -2.06 -17.93 -19.58
N GLY A 496 -2.93 -17.45 -20.48
CA GLY A 496 -4.37 -17.76 -20.51
C GLY A 496 -5.25 -16.83 -19.67
N GLY A 497 -4.65 -15.86 -18.99
CA GLY A 497 -5.34 -14.90 -18.13
C GLY A 497 -6.10 -13.82 -18.89
N GLN A 498 -6.93 -13.08 -18.17
CA GLN A 498 -7.73 -11.97 -18.66
C GLN A 498 -7.28 -10.63 -18.06
N PRO A 499 -7.34 -9.51 -18.80
CA PRO A 499 -6.72 -8.26 -18.33
C PRO A 499 -7.32 -7.68 -17.04
N TRP A 500 -8.59 -7.99 -16.73
CA TRP A 500 -9.25 -7.56 -15.49
C TRP A 500 -8.74 -8.28 -14.23
N GLU A 501 -8.04 -9.41 -14.39
CA GLU A 501 -7.44 -10.19 -13.29
C GLU A 501 -6.09 -9.60 -12.84
N LEU A 502 -5.65 -8.49 -13.44
CA LEU A 502 -4.44 -7.74 -13.08
C LEU A 502 -4.72 -6.53 -12.19
N ILE A 503 -5.99 -6.24 -11.89
CA ILE A 503 -6.43 -5.06 -11.12
C ILE A 503 -6.99 -5.53 -9.78
N GLU A 504 -6.75 -4.74 -8.73
CA GLU A 504 -7.32 -4.93 -7.40
C GLU A 504 -8.85 -4.88 -7.41
N ALA A 505 -9.49 -5.96 -6.95
CA ALA A 505 -10.93 -6.16 -7.14
C ALA A 505 -11.80 -5.22 -6.29
N VAL A 506 -11.28 -4.69 -5.18
CA VAL A 506 -12.06 -3.84 -4.27
C VAL A 506 -11.97 -2.36 -4.61
N ASP A 507 -10.82 -1.86 -5.09
CA ASP A 507 -10.67 -0.46 -5.49
C ASP A 507 -10.81 -0.21 -7.01
N GLY A 508 -10.62 -1.22 -7.85
CA GLY A 508 -10.69 -1.11 -9.30
C GLY A 508 -9.60 -0.22 -9.92
N PHE A 509 -8.49 -0.03 -9.22
CA PHE A 509 -7.50 0.99 -9.54
C PHE A 509 -6.05 0.49 -9.49
N HIS A 510 -5.64 -0.18 -8.40
CA HIS A 510 -4.24 -0.60 -8.25
C HIS A 510 -3.93 -1.87 -9.06
N PRO A 511 -2.70 -2.05 -9.54
CA PRO A 511 -2.23 -3.37 -9.97
C PRO A 511 -2.17 -4.31 -8.75
N ASN A 512 -2.68 -5.53 -8.91
CA ASN A 512 -2.67 -6.53 -7.85
C ASN A 512 -1.34 -7.31 -7.78
N GLU A 513 -1.25 -8.29 -6.87
CA GLU A 513 -0.06 -9.14 -6.66
C GLU A 513 0.52 -9.70 -7.98
N VAL A 514 -0.33 -10.29 -8.82
CA VAL A 514 0.06 -10.87 -10.12
C VAL A 514 0.68 -9.82 -11.03
N ALA A 515 -0.01 -8.69 -11.19
CA ALA A 515 0.48 -7.60 -12.03
C ALA A 515 1.83 -7.05 -11.51
N LEU A 516 1.96 -6.85 -10.20
CA LEU A 516 3.18 -6.36 -9.56
C LEU A 516 4.38 -7.31 -9.75
N LEU A 517 4.14 -8.63 -9.70
CA LEU A 517 5.18 -9.64 -9.94
C LEU A 517 5.56 -9.76 -11.42
N LEU A 518 4.62 -9.57 -12.35
CA LEU A 518 4.92 -9.46 -13.79
C LEU A 518 5.70 -8.17 -14.11
N PHE A 519 5.37 -7.03 -13.48
CA PHE A 519 6.21 -5.82 -13.58
C PHE A 519 7.62 -6.04 -13.02
N ALA A 520 7.75 -6.81 -11.94
CA ALA A 520 9.05 -7.17 -11.38
C ALA A 520 9.88 -8.05 -12.33
N ASP A 521 9.24 -9.00 -13.03
CA ASP A 521 9.90 -9.81 -14.06
C ASP A 521 10.39 -8.95 -15.23
N GLN A 522 9.50 -8.15 -15.82
CA GLN A 522 9.85 -7.31 -16.97
C GLN A 522 10.90 -6.26 -16.63
N LEU A 523 10.87 -5.67 -15.43
CA LEU A 523 11.93 -4.79 -14.96
C LEU A 523 13.24 -5.55 -14.83
N TRP A 524 13.24 -6.72 -14.18
CA TRP A 524 14.42 -7.57 -14.03
C TRP A 524 15.06 -7.91 -15.39
N GLU A 525 14.27 -8.41 -16.34
CA GLU A 525 14.74 -8.79 -17.68
C GLU A 525 15.23 -7.60 -18.50
N LYS A 526 14.56 -6.44 -18.45
CA LYS A 526 15.01 -5.21 -19.12
C LYS A 526 16.33 -4.71 -18.51
N VAL A 527 16.48 -4.69 -17.19
CA VAL A 527 17.72 -4.29 -16.51
C VAL A 527 18.84 -5.29 -16.79
N GLN A 528 18.59 -6.60 -16.70
CA GLN A 528 19.60 -7.63 -16.99
C GLN A 528 20.12 -7.55 -18.43
N ARG A 529 19.26 -7.19 -19.39
CA ARG A 529 19.62 -7.08 -20.81
C ARG A 529 20.33 -5.77 -21.16
N GLN A 530 19.92 -4.64 -20.56
CA GLN A 530 20.41 -3.32 -20.94
C GLN A 530 21.56 -2.83 -20.03
N TRP A 531 21.49 -3.11 -18.73
CA TRP A 531 22.41 -2.62 -17.71
C TRP A 531 22.76 -3.72 -16.70
N PRO A 532 23.36 -4.86 -17.13
CA PRO A 532 23.62 -6.01 -16.27
C PRO A 532 24.42 -5.69 -15.00
N ASP A 533 25.31 -4.69 -15.06
CA ASP A 533 26.10 -4.22 -13.91
C ASP A 533 25.23 -3.73 -12.73
N VAL A 534 23.99 -3.28 -12.99
CA VAL A 534 23.03 -2.85 -11.95
C VAL A 534 22.66 -4.00 -11.02
N LEU A 535 22.55 -5.22 -11.55
CA LEU A 535 22.21 -6.43 -10.79
C LEU A 535 23.45 -7.11 -10.17
N GLY A 536 24.66 -6.64 -10.52
CA GLY A 536 25.91 -7.29 -10.13
C GLY A 536 26.10 -8.67 -10.77
N LYS A 537 27.09 -9.41 -10.27
CA LYS A 537 27.36 -10.79 -10.70
C LYS A 537 26.62 -11.79 -9.82
N GLU A 538 26.42 -13.00 -10.34
CA GLU A 538 26.01 -14.12 -9.50
C GLU A 538 27.15 -14.53 -8.57
N ASN A 539 26.85 -14.77 -7.29
CA ASN A 539 27.85 -15.15 -6.31
C ASN A 539 28.16 -16.66 -6.40
N PRO A 540 29.40 -17.06 -6.75
CA PRO A 540 29.77 -18.47 -6.88
C PRO A 540 29.71 -19.24 -5.55
N PHE A 541 29.64 -18.55 -4.41
CA PHE A 541 29.53 -19.14 -3.07
C PHE A 541 28.08 -19.32 -2.59
N ASN A 542 27.06 -19.00 -3.40
CA ASN A 542 25.65 -19.21 -3.02
C ASN A 542 25.34 -20.63 -2.49
N PRO A 543 25.85 -21.74 -3.08
CA PRO A 543 25.64 -23.08 -2.53
C PRO A 543 26.29 -23.29 -1.16
N GLN A 544 27.50 -22.77 -0.95
CA GLN A 544 28.24 -22.90 0.32
C GLN A 544 27.62 -22.06 1.44
N ILE A 545 27.05 -20.89 1.11
CA ILE A 545 26.27 -20.09 2.05
C ILE A 545 25.05 -20.89 2.53
N GLU A 546 24.36 -21.58 1.62
CA GLU A 546 23.21 -22.44 1.97
C GLU A 546 23.63 -23.70 2.75
N GLU A 547 24.78 -24.31 2.43
CA GLU A 547 25.32 -25.46 3.17
C GLU A 547 25.68 -25.10 4.63
N VAL A 548 26.25 -23.91 4.87
CA VAL A 548 26.72 -23.48 6.20
C VAL A 548 25.62 -22.77 7.02
N PHE A 549 24.79 -21.93 6.38
CA PHE A 549 23.83 -21.05 7.06
C PHE A 549 22.35 -21.33 6.71
N GLY A 550 22.07 -22.30 5.83
CA GLY A 550 20.70 -22.71 5.49
C GLY A 550 19.85 -21.59 4.89
N ASP A 551 18.79 -21.22 5.61
CA ASP A 551 17.88 -20.12 5.26
C ASP A 551 18.41 -18.73 5.63
N GLN A 552 19.58 -18.66 6.28
CA GLN A 552 20.21 -17.45 6.81
C GLN A 552 19.38 -16.77 7.93
N GLY A 553 18.65 -17.56 8.72
CA GLY A 553 17.85 -17.09 9.84
C GLY A 553 16.50 -16.47 9.44
N GLY A 554 16.06 -16.71 8.20
CA GLY A 554 14.76 -16.25 7.69
C GLY A 554 14.58 -14.73 7.67
N HIS A 555 13.33 -14.29 7.48
CA HIS A 555 12.92 -12.89 7.35
C HIS A 555 12.15 -12.40 8.55
#